data_AF-A0AAN6Z8I7-F1
#
_entry.id   AF-A0AAN6Z8I7-F1
#
_cell.length_a   1.000
_cell.length_b   1.000
_cell.length_c   1.000
_cell.angle_alpha   90.00
_cell.angle_beta   90.00
_cell.angle_gamma   90.00
#
_symmetry.space_group_name_H-M   'P 1'
#
loop_
_entity.id
_entity.type
_entity.pdbx_description
1 polymer ?
#
loop_
_entity_poly.entity_id
_entity_poly.type
_entity_poly.pdbx_seq_one_letter_code
_entity_poly.pdbx_strand_id
1 'polypeptide(L)'
;MQTRKSLVGRAWVDKSLKRAARLVGAVTVNLDLTRSAPAQFQQAAIDRVRECLAPETRRQRPSPADVEHDSAVIVASRSLAAWLHDDGFVSHMLAAAGLTHACSKELTVLTAAVDEVPRYDARLDLFGSSEGISVLRGVGRTLMPYPFDPPSAKRSSRPPSLRISLPPTYWPGRLTVEVPLANTVFANGSPHTLYASRWRSDSGSAPTLAERFERRYQSINLTRDDLGFHDRSFSTVIGNLIPVTTPRKVLGSLGNIVSQIEIDGQSAPASKELESIVPSLLEQRRRLQGENQPVGPVGVWALTIPHRYMEARLPTLAPLQLNEYRPEDELRLARAAADELDWFIAARCRFHRVLSGGGGWGAKRGLLSLDPQTSLATDESQNLENFIRSFEGNAGGIVKPGTFVQFFVEAANPTREGLEAPSPRRWGPGWNSDTVTTVFGTSGAALNASPLDVVNSCPSLFGAISTEGVYVFKSDIRQSTKLDVPRSYLLSHQRFPGPPMENRTRVVPPTQKVQDAVPVLDVDQYEHT
;
A
#
# COMPACT_ATOMS: atom_id res chain seq x y z
N MET A 1 48.09 42.17 25.90
CA MET A 1 47.91 42.61 24.49
C MET A 1 48.51 41.52 23.60
N GLN A 2 47.91 40.98 22.56
CA GLN A 2 46.55 41.02 22.04
C GLN A 2 46.48 39.85 21.04
N THR A 3 45.42 39.08 21.15
CA THR A 3 45.02 37.96 20.30
C THR A 3 44.78 38.44 18.86
N ARG A 4 45.38 37.79 17.86
CA ARG A 4 44.90 37.88 16.47
C ARG A 4 44.10 36.62 16.13
N LYS A 5 42.77 36.80 16.21
CA LYS A 5 41.75 35.84 15.78
C LYS A 5 41.67 35.78 14.25
N SER A 6 41.28 34.58 13.83
CA SER A 6 41.02 34.11 12.48
C SER A 6 39.99 34.94 11.72
N LEU A 7 40.28 35.15 10.44
CA LEU A 7 39.33 35.56 9.40
C LEU A 7 39.59 34.65 8.19
N VAL A 8 39.06 33.42 8.27
CA VAL A 8 38.87 32.56 7.11
C VAL A 8 37.45 32.00 7.19
N GLY A 9 36.58 32.58 6.37
CA GLY A 9 35.57 31.84 5.61
C GLY A 9 34.42 31.20 6.38
N ARG A 10 33.62 32.02 7.07
CA ARG A 10 32.21 31.70 7.37
C ARG A 10 31.42 31.59 6.06
N ALA A 11 31.25 30.39 5.52
CA ALA A 11 30.30 30.12 4.44
C ALA A 11 29.73 28.68 4.44
N TRP A 12 29.98 27.92 5.51
CA TRP A 12 29.38 26.61 5.72
C TRP A 12 28.81 26.61 7.13
N VAL A 13 27.60 26.06 7.30
CA VAL A 13 26.76 26.11 8.51
C VAL A 13 25.87 27.36 8.63
N ASP A 14 25.02 27.62 7.63
CA ASP A 14 23.66 28.14 7.88
C ASP A 14 22.70 27.82 6.73
N LYS A 15 22.54 26.51 6.43
CA LYS A 15 21.24 26.04 5.93
C LYS A 15 20.47 25.61 7.15
N SER A 16 19.95 26.61 7.86
CA SER A 16 18.97 26.45 8.90
C SER A 16 17.93 25.42 8.43
N LEU A 17 17.67 24.41 9.26
CA LEU A 17 16.48 23.59 9.17
C LEU A 17 15.27 24.52 9.08
N LYS A 18 14.84 24.88 7.87
CA LYS A 18 13.47 25.33 7.65
C LYS A 18 12.63 24.13 8.05
N ARG A 19 12.13 24.15 9.30
CA ARG A 19 11.05 23.26 9.73
C ARG A 19 9.95 23.44 8.68
N ALA A 20 9.76 22.44 7.83
CA ALA A 20 8.65 22.44 6.89
C ALA A 20 7.39 22.60 7.73
N ALA A 21 6.63 23.66 7.50
CA ALA A 21 5.34 23.83 8.14
C ALA A 21 4.49 22.60 7.79
N ARG A 22 3.84 22.02 8.81
CA ARG A 22 3.04 20.81 8.64
C ARG A 22 1.85 21.12 7.74
N LEU A 23 1.86 20.61 6.51
CA LEU A 23 0.80 20.84 5.52
C LEU A 23 -0.40 19.88 5.68
N VAL A 24 -0.22 18.76 6.41
CA VAL A 24 -1.30 17.80 6.67
C VAL A 24 -1.36 17.28 8.12
N GLY A 25 -2.57 16.99 8.60
CA GLY A 25 -2.84 16.32 9.87
C GLY A 25 -3.62 15.04 9.66
N ALA A 26 -3.32 13.99 10.43
CA ALA A 26 -3.99 12.70 10.27
C ALA A 26 -4.26 12.00 11.61
N VAL A 27 -5.29 11.17 11.63
CA VAL A 27 -5.61 10.25 12.72
C VAL A 27 -6.37 9.06 12.17
N THR A 28 -6.11 7.87 12.71
CA THR A 28 -6.95 6.70 12.49
C THR A 28 -7.55 6.25 13.81
N VAL A 29 -8.86 6.05 13.85
CA VAL A 29 -9.62 5.58 15.00
C VAL A 29 -10.13 4.17 14.69
N ASN A 30 -9.65 3.18 15.43
CA ASN A 30 -10.05 1.78 15.35
C ASN A 30 -11.17 1.51 16.36
N LEU A 31 -12.22 0.79 15.95
CA LEU A 31 -13.42 0.53 16.74
C LEU A 31 -13.66 -0.98 16.88
N ASP A 32 -13.95 -1.47 18.08
CA ASP A 32 -14.42 -2.84 18.30
C ASP A 32 -15.95 -2.87 18.37
N LEU A 33 -16.58 -2.99 17.19
CA LEU A 33 -18.04 -2.91 17.03
C LEU A 33 -18.80 -4.03 17.74
N THR A 34 -18.13 -5.07 18.23
CA THR A 34 -18.77 -6.19 18.94
C THR A 34 -19.16 -5.84 20.39
N ARG A 35 -18.70 -4.69 20.92
CA ARG A 35 -18.75 -4.41 22.36
C ARG A 35 -19.64 -3.25 22.80
N SER A 36 -20.23 -2.47 21.89
CA SER A 36 -21.08 -1.32 22.28
C SER A 36 -22.13 -0.96 21.21
N ALA A 37 -23.02 -0.02 21.53
CA ALA A 37 -24.06 0.44 20.60
C ALA A 37 -23.51 1.43 19.54
N PRO A 38 -24.06 1.47 18.31
CA PRO A 38 -23.54 2.31 17.22
C PRO A 38 -23.41 3.81 17.53
N ALA A 39 -24.38 4.42 18.22
CA ALA A 39 -24.36 5.86 18.53
C ALA A 39 -23.22 6.25 19.49
N GLN A 40 -22.85 5.35 20.41
CA GLN A 40 -21.72 5.58 21.33
C GLN A 40 -20.39 5.61 20.56
N PHE A 41 -20.29 4.83 19.48
CA PHE A 41 -19.09 4.81 18.64
C PHE A 41 -18.93 6.06 17.77
N GLN A 42 -20.03 6.64 17.26
CA GLN A 42 -19.97 7.89 16.50
C GLN A 42 -19.37 9.01 17.36
N GLN A 43 -19.92 9.21 18.56
CA GLN A 43 -19.43 10.22 19.49
C GLN A 43 -17.99 9.93 19.91
N ALA A 44 -17.65 8.68 20.26
CA ALA A 44 -16.29 8.31 20.62
C ALA A 44 -15.30 8.56 19.47
N ALA A 45 -15.68 8.30 18.21
CA ALA A 45 -14.83 8.60 17.06
C ALA A 45 -14.60 10.11 16.92
N ILE A 46 -15.65 10.92 17.01
CA ILE A 46 -15.57 12.39 16.98
C ILE A 46 -14.65 12.90 18.09
N ASP A 47 -14.80 12.38 19.31
CA ASP A 47 -13.99 12.80 20.47
C ASP A 47 -12.51 12.46 20.27
N ARG A 48 -12.19 11.26 19.77
CA ARG A 48 -10.80 10.87 19.46
C ARG A 48 -10.19 11.72 18.35
N VAL A 49 -10.96 12.06 17.31
CA VAL A 49 -10.49 12.95 16.26
C VAL A 49 -10.23 14.36 16.82
N ARG A 50 -11.11 14.86 17.68
CA ARG A 50 -10.91 16.15 18.38
C ARG A 50 -9.66 16.13 19.23
N GLU A 51 -9.46 15.10 20.06
CA GLU A 51 -8.28 14.95 20.89
C GLU A 51 -6.98 14.99 20.07
N CYS A 52 -6.96 14.33 18.89
CA CYS A 52 -5.76 14.20 18.07
C CYS A 52 -5.50 15.38 17.12
N LEU A 53 -6.54 16.02 16.60
CA LEU A 53 -6.41 17.04 15.55
C LEU A 53 -6.79 18.46 15.99
N ALA A 54 -7.54 18.66 17.07
CA ALA A 54 -7.95 20.00 17.47
C ALA A 54 -6.72 20.87 17.84
N PRO A 55 -6.72 22.17 17.48
CA PRO A 55 -5.61 23.07 17.80
C PRO A 55 -5.39 23.22 19.32
N GLU A 56 -6.48 23.24 20.09
CA GLU A 56 -6.48 23.52 21.54
C GLU A 56 -5.86 22.39 22.39
N THR A 57 -5.90 21.16 21.91
CA THR A 57 -5.31 19.99 22.59
C THR A 57 -3.80 19.86 22.39
N ARG A 58 -3.18 20.65 21.48
CA ARG A 58 -1.72 20.73 21.32
C ARG A 58 -1.09 21.50 22.48
N ARG A 59 -1.04 20.87 23.65
CA ARG A 59 -0.21 21.33 24.77
C ARG A 59 1.26 21.26 24.33
N GLN A 60 1.84 22.43 24.08
CA GLN A 60 3.27 22.74 23.90
C GLN A 60 3.74 23.02 22.46
N ARG A 61 4.04 24.31 22.27
CA ARG A 61 4.74 25.03 21.18
C ARG A 61 3.90 25.44 19.97
N PRO A 62 3.81 26.76 19.68
CA PRO A 62 3.31 27.23 18.40
C PRO A 62 4.24 26.72 17.30
N SER A 63 3.70 25.96 16.36
CA SER A 63 4.39 25.64 15.11
C SER A 63 4.54 26.92 14.29
N PRO A 64 5.67 27.18 13.62
CA PRO A 64 5.78 28.29 12.69
C PRO A 64 4.80 28.05 11.53
N ALA A 65 3.91 29.02 11.31
CA ALA A 65 2.80 28.99 10.36
C ALA A 65 1.92 27.73 10.50
N ASP A 66 0.85 27.81 11.30
CA ASP A 66 -0.27 26.88 11.14
C ASP A 66 -0.79 27.06 9.71
N VAL A 67 -0.38 26.14 8.83
CA VAL A 67 -0.92 26.10 7.48
C VAL A 67 -2.39 25.78 7.65
N GLU A 68 -3.19 26.70 7.17
CA GLU A 68 -4.63 26.58 7.23
C GLU A 68 -5.08 25.40 6.37
N HIS A 69 -5.82 24.48 6.97
CA HIS A 69 -6.39 23.35 6.27
C HIS A 69 -7.80 23.72 5.81
N ASP A 70 -8.08 23.58 4.52
CA ASP A 70 -9.38 23.84 3.89
C ASP A 70 -9.98 22.57 3.30
N SER A 71 -9.44 21.40 3.65
CA SER A 71 -9.84 20.12 3.06
C SER A 71 -9.66 18.91 3.97
N ALA A 72 -10.51 17.90 3.75
CA ALA A 72 -10.45 16.62 4.45
C ALA A 72 -10.68 15.42 3.51
N VAL A 73 -10.01 14.31 3.84
CA VAL A 73 -10.31 12.97 3.34
C VAL A 73 -10.71 12.12 4.55
N ILE A 74 -11.93 11.60 4.51
CA ILE A 74 -12.48 10.72 5.55
C ILE A 74 -12.72 9.36 4.92
N VAL A 75 -11.98 8.36 5.38
CA VAL A 75 -12.10 6.98 4.94
C VAL A 75 -12.72 6.18 6.09
N ALA A 76 -13.83 5.48 5.84
CA ALA A 76 -14.47 4.64 6.83
C ALA A 76 -14.48 3.18 6.37
N SER A 77 -14.43 2.26 7.33
CA SER A 77 -14.60 0.83 7.06
C SER A 77 -16.02 0.54 6.56
N ARG A 78 -16.20 -0.57 5.85
CA ARG A 78 -17.43 -0.85 5.09
C ARG A 78 -18.67 -0.89 5.98
N SER A 79 -18.54 -1.37 7.20
CA SER A 79 -19.62 -1.46 8.18
C SER A 79 -20.10 -0.08 8.65
N LEU A 80 -19.26 0.94 8.50
CA LEU A 80 -19.49 2.34 8.91
C LEU A 80 -19.86 3.24 7.73
N ALA A 81 -20.03 2.68 6.52
CA ALA A 81 -20.30 3.46 5.31
C ALA A 81 -21.56 4.34 5.42
N ALA A 82 -22.57 3.89 6.16
CA ALA A 82 -23.78 4.68 6.44
C ALA A 82 -23.49 6.00 7.15
N TRP A 83 -22.44 6.08 7.98
CA TRP A 83 -22.08 7.32 8.68
C TRP A 83 -21.60 8.42 7.72
N LEU A 84 -21.07 8.04 6.55
CA LEU A 84 -20.60 8.99 5.53
C LEU A 84 -21.76 9.69 4.80
N HIS A 85 -22.97 9.15 4.90
CA HIS A 85 -24.20 9.78 4.39
C HIS A 85 -24.86 10.72 5.40
N ASP A 86 -24.53 10.59 6.68
CA ASP A 86 -25.07 11.43 7.73
C ASP A 86 -24.33 12.78 7.74
N ASP A 87 -25.00 13.81 7.22
CA ASP A 87 -24.45 15.16 7.14
C ASP A 87 -24.12 15.73 8.52
N GLY A 88 -24.91 15.37 9.54
CA GLY A 88 -24.66 15.75 10.93
C GLY A 88 -23.37 15.12 11.42
N PHE A 89 -23.19 13.82 11.23
CA PHE A 89 -21.95 13.13 11.60
C PHE A 89 -20.72 13.74 10.90
N VAL A 90 -20.78 13.93 9.58
CA VAL A 90 -19.65 14.49 8.81
C VAL A 90 -19.36 15.93 9.26
N SER A 91 -20.38 16.76 9.48
CA SER A 91 -20.23 18.12 10.02
C SER A 91 -19.46 18.14 11.35
N HIS A 92 -19.89 17.33 12.32
CA HIS A 92 -19.23 17.24 13.63
C HIS A 92 -17.80 16.67 13.51
N MET A 93 -17.57 15.75 12.56
CA MET A 93 -16.24 15.21 12.28
C MET A 93 -15.29 16.27 11.72
N LEU A 94 -15.76 17.12 10.80
CA LEU A 94 -14.98 18.25 10.26
C LEU A 94 -14.66 19.26 11.36
N ALA A 95 -15.64 19.55 12.23
CA ALA A 95 -15.43 20.40 13.39
C ALA A 95 -14.40 19.83 14.36
N ALA A 96 -14.50 18.53 14.70
CA ALA A 96 -13.51 17.83 15.51
C ALA A 96 -12.12 17.82 14.86
N ALA A 97 -12.05 17.72 13.54
CA ALA A 97 -10.81 17.86 12.78
C ALA A 97 -10.31 19.31 12.68
N GLY A 98 -10.90 20.27 13.40
CA GLY A 98 -10.44 21.65 13.49
C GLY A 98 -10.67 22.48 12.23
N LEU A 99 -11.60 22.09 11.36
CA LEU A 99 -11.89 22.78 10.10
C LEU A 99 -12.96 23.88 10.23
N THR A 100 -13.39 24.18 11.45
CA THR A 100 -14.31 25.29 11.79
C THR A 100 -13.65 26.67 11.72
N HIS A 101 -12.31 26.70 11.80
CA HIS A 101 -11.49 27.92 11.84
C HIS A 101 -10.69 28.15 10.55
N ALA A 102 -11.02 27.44 9.47
CA ALA A 102 -10.47 27.78 8.17
C ALA A 102 -10.90 29.22 7.81
N CYS A 103 -9.94 30.07 7.47
CA CYS A 103 -10.13 31.35 6.78
C CYS A 103 -10.85 31.16 5.43
N SER A 104 -10.66 30.01 4.78
CA SER A 104 -11.53 29.57 3.68
C SER A 104 -12.94 29.30 4.19
N LYS A 105 -13.90 30.07 3.68
CA LYS A 105 -15.34 29.86 3.93
C LYS A 105 -15.86 28.55 3.34
N GLU A 106 -15.08 27.91 2.47
CA GLU A 106 -15.45 26.71 1.76
C GLU A 106 -14.42 25.60 1.99
N LEU A 107 -14.92 24.42 2.35
CA LEU A 107 -14.13 23.23 2.62
C LEU A 107 -14.39 22.18 1.53
N THR A 108 -13.33 21.56 1.03
CA THR A 108 -13.45 20.42 0.12
C THR A 108 -13.28 19.11 0.90
N VAL A 109 -14.29 18.24 0.83
CA VAL A 109 -14.31 17.00 1.61
C VAL A 109 -14.53 15.81 0.71
N LEU A 110 -13.64 14.83 0.80
CA LEU A 110 -13.80 13.52 0.19
C LEU A 110 -14.14 12.50 1.28
N THR A 111 -15.25 11.79 1.09
CA THR A 111 -15.61 10.65 1.95
C THR A 111 -15.56 9.38 1.13
N ALA A 112 -15.03 8.29 1.70
CA ALA A 112 -14.91 7.01 1.00
C ALA A 112 -15.10 5.82 1.94
N ALA A 113 -15.75 4.76 1.47
CA ALA A 113 -15.79 3.49 2.18
C ALA A 113 -14.76 2.50 1.61
N VAL A 114 -14.00 1.89 2.50
CA VAL A 114 -12.99 0.86 2.23
C VAL A 114 -13.31 -0.36 3.08
N ASP A 115 -12.64 -1.49 2.89
CA ASP A 115 -12.99 -2.68 3.67
C ASP A 115 -12.68 -2.47 5.14
N GLU A 116 -11.46 -2.01 5.44
CA GLU A 116 -10.98 -1.74 6.80
C GLU A 116 -10.02 -0.54 6.83
N VAL A 117 -9.65 -0.07 8.02
CA VAL A 117 -8.61 0.96 8.23
C VAL A 117 -7.38 0.36 8.91
N PRO A 118 -6.17 0.95 8.74
CA PRO A 118 -4.97 0.41 9.36
C PRO A 118 -5.03 0.46 10.89
N ARG A 119 -4.46 -0.56 11.53
CA ARG A 119 -4.23 -0.62 12.97
C ARG A 119 -2.75 -0.81 13.21
N TYR A 120 -2.16 -0.03 14.10
CA TYR A 120 -0.76 -0.23 14.51
C TYR A 120 -0.69 -0.93 15.86
N ASP A 121 0.03 -2.05 15.94
CA ASP A 121 0.37 -2.70 17.19
C ASP A 121 1.79 -2.31 17.62
N ALA A 122 1.82 -1.40 18.59
CA ALA A 122 3.01 -0.92 19.28
C ALA A 122 3.88 -2.03 19.89
N ARG A 123 3.30 -3.14 20.31
CA ARG A 123 4.02 -4.22 21.02
C ARG A 123 4.79 -5.10 20.04
N LEU A 124 4.29 -5.25 18.82
CA LEU A 124 4.88 -6.06 17.77
C LEU A 124 5.63 -5.23 16.72
N ASP A 125 5.43 -3.91 16.72
CA ASP A 125 5.86 -2.99 15.65
C ASP A 125 5.38 -3.47 14.28
N LEU A 126 4.10 -3.83 14.21
CA LEU A 126 3.43 -4.38 13.03
C LEU A 126 2.12 -3.66 12.76
N PHE A 127 1.73 -3.63 11.49
CA PHE A 127 0.41 -3.20 11.07
C PHE A 127 -0.54 -4.38 10.93
N GLY A 128 -1.74 -4.18 11.45
CA GLY A 128 -2.93 -4.96 11.16
C GLY A 128 -3.98 -4.08 10.50
N SER A 129 -5.19 -4.60 10.44
CA SER A 129 -6.37 -3.89 9.97
C SER A 129 -7.52 -4.10 10.97
N SER A 130 -8.47 -3.16 10.99
CA SER A 130 -9.69 -3.29 11.78
C SER A 130 -10.78 -2.37 11.25
N GLU A 131 -12.00 -2.57 11.75
CA GLU A 131 -13.08 -1.59 11.63
C GLU A 131 -12.68 -0.25 12.26
N GLY A 132 -13.14 0.85 11.67
CA GLY A 132 -12.79 2.20 12.09
C GLY A 132 -12.82 3.25 10.98
N ILE A 133 -12.29 4.43 11.30
CA ILE A 133 -12.26 5.62 10.43
C ILE A 133 -10.85 6.20 10.40
N SER A 134 -10.39 6.61 9.23
CA SER A 134 -9.14 7.32 9.01
C SER A 134 -9.42 8.71 8.44
N VAL A 135 -8.91 9.75 9.11
CA VAL A 135 -9.12 11.15 8.74
C VAL A 135 -7.77 11.78 8.40
N LEU A 136 -7.73 12.46 7.26
CA LEU A 136 -6.62 13.29 6.81
C LEU A 136 -7.16 14.69 6.51
N ARG A 137 -6.50 15.74 7.00
CA ARG A 137 -6.77 17.13 6.63
C ARG A 137 -5.55 17.76 6.00
N GLY A 138 -5.75 18.70 5.08
CA GLY A 138 -4.69 19.29 4.27
C GLY A 138 -5.16 20.52 3.51
N VAL A 139 -4.31 20.99 2.59
CA VAL A 139 -4.66 22.03 1.62
C VAL A 139 -5.29 21.38 0.38
N GLY A 140 -6.50 21.78 0.01
CA GLY A 140 -7.36 21.09 -0.96
C GLY A 140 -6.78 21.01 -2.35
N ARG A 141 -6.29 22.15 -2.87
CA ARG A 141 -5.71 22.22 -4.22
C ARG A 141 -4.51 21.29 -4.42
N THR A 142 -3.76 20.99 -3.36
CA THR A 142 -2.60 20.08 -3.44
C THR A 142 -3.03 18.65 -3.13
N LEU A 143 -3.82 18.45 -2.06
CA LEU A 143 -4.23 17.15 -1.56
C LEU A 143 -5.18 16.42 -2.51
N MET A 144 -6.15 17.13 -3.08
CA MET A 144 -7.22 16.57 -3.91
C MET A 144 -7.37 17.38 -5.19
N PRO A 145 -6.59 17.09 -6.23
CA PRO A 145 -6.75 17.76 -7.51
C PRO A 145 -8.09 17.38 -8.15
N TYR A 146 -8.79 18.39 -8.68
CA TYR A 146 -9.99 18.23 -9.52
C TYR A 146 -11.11 17.36 -8.91
N PRO A 147 -11.53 17.59 -7.64
CA PRO A 147 -12.50 16.73 -6.98
C PRO A 147 -13.91 16.86 -7.56
N PHE A 148 -14.20 17.98 -8.25
CA PHE A 148 -15.49 18.31 -8.83
C PHE A 148 -15.51 18.29 -10.37
N ASP A 149 -14.39 17.98 -11.02
CA ASP A 149 -14.35 17.90 -12.48
C ASP A 149 -15.26 16.77 -12.98
N PRO A 150 -15.97 16.96 -14.11
CA PRO A 150 -16.84 15.92 -14.65
C PRO A 150 -16.05 14.65 -14.97
N PRO A 151 -16.62 13.45 -14.72
CA PRO A 151 -15.96 12.20 -15.05
C PRO A 151 -15.71 12.14 -16.56
N SER A 152 -14.46 11.89 -16.97
CA SER A 152 -14.18 11.73 -18.40
C SER A 152 -14.80 10.42 -18.92
N ALA A 153 -15.30 10.42 -20.15
CA ALA A 153 -15.95 9.24 -20.76
C ALA A 153 -15.04 7.99 -20.78
N LYS A 154 -13.71 8.14 -20.78
CA LYS A 154 -12.73 7.04 -20.69
C LYS A 154 -12.56 6.46 -19.28
N ARG A 155 -13.18 7.06 -18.26
CA ARG A 155 -13.06 6.67 -16.84
C ARG A 155 -14.30 5.98 -16.29
N SER A 156 -15.38 5.87 -17.06
CA SER A 156 -16.65 5.25 -16.62
C SER A 156 -16.58 3.73 -16.48
N SER A 157 -15.69 3.05 -17.22
CA SER A 157 -15.50 1.60 -17.16
C SER A 157 -14.56 1.11 -16.05
N ARG A 158 -13.92 2.02 -15.29
CA ARG A 158 -12.99 1.63 -14.24
C ARG A 158 -13.73 1.17 -12.98
N PRO A 159 -13.21 0.14 -12.29
CA PRO A 159 -13.68 -0.19 -10.95
C PRO A 159 -13.48 1.00 -10.01
N PRO A 160 -14.41 1.24 -9.07
CA PRO A 160 -14.31 2.38 -8.16
C PRO A 160 -13.12 2.29 -7.21
N SER A 161 -12.36 3.38 -7.08
CA SER A 161 -11.09 3.35 -6.35
C SER A 161 -10.62 4.70 -5.82
N LEU A 162 -9.75 4.63 -4.81
CA LEU A 162 -8.90 5.73 -4.39
C LEU A 162 -7.50 5.52 -4.96
N ARG A 163 -6.96 6.55 -5.61
CA ARG A 163 -5.58 6.53 -6.13
C ARG A 163 -4.69 7.48 -5.34
N ILE A 164 -3.73 6.95 -4.60
CA ILE A 164 -2.86 7.71 -3.72
C ILE A 164 -1.46 7.80 -4.30
N SER A 165 -1.04 9.01 -4.66
CA SER A 165 0.34 9.31 -5.05
C SER A 165 1.19 9.43 -3.78
N LEU A 166 2.21 8.60 -3.65
CA LEU A 166 3.07 8.59 -2.47
C LEU A 166 4.43 9.28 -2.73
N PRO A 167 5.17 9.61 -1.66
CA PRO A 167 6.56 10.02 -1.78
C PRO A 167 7.42 8.96 -2.49
N PRO A 168 8.57 9.35 -3.07
CA PRO A 168 9.50 8.41 -3.70
C PRO A 168 9.89 7.26 -2.78
N THR A 169 10.21 6.09 -3.35
CA THR A 169 10.79 4.98 -2.59
C THR A 169 12.30 5.16 -2.46
N TYR A 170 12.96 4.20 -1.78
CA TYR A 170 14.43 4.13 -1.75
C TYR A 170 15.03 4.07 -3.16
N TRP A 171 14.27 3.54 -4.12
CA TRP A 171 14.67 3.46 -5.52
C TRP A 171 13.99 4.58 -6.33
N PRO A 172 14.68 5.16 -7.33
CA PRO A 172 14.12 6.24 -8.13
C PRO A 172 12.75 5.88 -8.71
N GLY A 173 11.80 6.82 -8.62
CA GLY A 173 10.47 6.69 -9.20
C GLY A 173 9.35 6.99 -8.20
N ARG A 174 8.22 7.48 -8.70
CA ARG A 174 7.00 7.69 -7.92
C ARG A 174 6.16 6.43 -7.92
N LEU A 175 5.85 5.94 -6.72
CA LEU A 175 4.80 4.95 -6.52
C LEU A 175 3.45 5.62 -6.38
N THR A 176 2.45 4.95 -6.92
CA THR A 176 1.05 5.26 -6.76
C THR A 176 0.36 3.98 -6.36
N VAL A 177 -0.44 4.03 -5.31
CA VAL A 177 -1.30 2.91 -4.91
C VAL A 177 -2.73 3.20 -5.30
N GLU A 178 -3.40 2.18 -5.81
CA GLU A 178 -4.82 2.22 -6.10
C GLU A 178 -5.51 1.20 -5.19
N VAL A 179 -6.44 1.70 -4.39
CA VAL A 179 -7.20 0.93 -3.39
C VAL A 179 -8.63 0.83 -3.89
N PRO A 180 -9.14 -0.38 -4.19
CA PRO A 180 -10.55 -0.60 -4.50
C PRO A 180 -11.44 -0.13 -3.35
N LEU A 181 -12.58 0.48 -3.68
CA LEU A 181 -13.60 0.80 -2.67
C LEU A 181 -14.31 -0.48 -2.23
N ALA A 182 -14.76 -0.51 -0.97
CA ALA A 182 -15.56 -1.63 -0.49
C ALA A 182 -16.92 -1.67 -1.19
N ASN A 183 -17.43 -2.89 -1.36
CA ASN A 183 -18.84 -3.08 -1.69
C ASN A 183 -19.70 -2.69 -0.47
N THR A 184 -20.54 -1.68 -0.64
CA THR A 184 -21.39 -1.10 0.42
C THR A 184 -22.88 -1.37 0.24
N VAL A 185 -23.30 -2.27 -0.68
CA VAL A 185 -24.74 -2.53 -0.95
C VAL A 185 -25.50 -2.84 0.33
N PHE A 186 -24.92 -3.65 1.21
CA PHE A 186 -25.55 -4.05 2.47
C PHE A 186 -25.43 -3.02 3.60
N ALA A 187 -24.55 -2.02 3.46
CA ALA A 187 -24.33 -1.00 4.47
C ALA A 187 -25.21 0.25 4.23
N ASN A 188 -25.40 0.65 2.97
CA ASN A 188 -26.14 1.86 2.63
C ASN A 188 -26.95 1.77 1.31
N GLY A 189 -27.08 0.58 0.71
CA GLY A 189 -27.81 0.39 -0.54
C GLY A 189 -27.05 0.77 -1.81
N SER A 190 -25.88 1.41 -1.72
CA SER A 190 -25.05 1.75 -2.88
C SER A 190 -23.94 0.72 -3.10
N PRO A 191 -23.64 0.31 -4.35
CA PRO A 191 -22.51 -0.57 -4.65
C PRO A 191 -21.16 -0.08 -4.12
N HIS A 192 -20.98 1.23 -4.00
CA HIS A 192 -19.75 1.86 -3.55
C HIS A 192 -20.06 3.21 -2.90
N THR A 193 -19.21 3.63 -1.98
CA THR A 193 -19.32 4.93 -1.32
C THR A 193 -18.07 5.75 -1.59
N LEU A 194 -18.19 6.76 -2.44
CA LEU A 194 -17.18 7.79 -2.61
C LEU A 194 -17.86 9.10 -3.01
N TYR A 195 -17.78 10.11 -2.14
CA TYR A 195 -18.38 11.41 -2.39
C TYR A 195 -17.35 12.53 -2.30
N ALA A 196 -17.33 13.40 -3.30
CA ALA A 196 -16.74 14.72 -3.19
C ALA A 196 -17.82 15.70 -2.75
N SER A 197 -17.55 16.55 -1.76
CA SER A 197 -18.53 17.49 -1.23
C SER A 197 -17.90 18.83 -0.88
N ARG A 198 -18.68 19.90 -1.03
CA ARG A 198 -18.33 21.24 -0.55
C ARG A 198 -19.12 21.55 0.69
N TRP A 199 -18.44 22.09 1.69
CA TRP A 199 -19.02 22.49 2.96
C TRP A 199 -18.73 23.95 3.22
N ARG A 200 -19.66 24.67 3.85
CA ARG A 200 -19.46 26.05 4.27
C ARG A 200 -19.16 26.09 5.76
N SER A 201 -18.10 26.80 6.11
CA SER A 201 -17.72 27.03 7.49
C SER A 201 -17.96 28.49 7.83
N ASP A 202 -19.00 28.75 8.64
CA ASP A 202 -19.18 30.05 9.27
C ASP A 202 -18.44 30.04 10.60
N SER A 203 -17.63 31.08 10.84
CA SER A 203 -16.69 31.17 11.97
C SER A 203 -17.36 30.79 13.31
N GLY A 204 -16.90 29.69 13.90
CA GLY A 204 -17.36 29.21 15.21
C GLY A 204 -18.57 28.26 15.21
N SER A 205 -19.13 27.94 14.03
CA SER A 205 -20.22 26.96 13.87
C SER A 205 -19.75 25.69 13.18
N ALA A 206 -20.48 24.59 13.35
CA ALA A 206 -20.19 23.34 12.65
C ALA A 206 -20.42 23.51 11.14
N PRO A 207 -19.53 23.00 10.26
CA PRO A 207 -19.67 23.21 8.82
C PRO A 207 -20.98 22.64 8.26
N THR A 208 -21.59 23.33 7.30
CA THR A 208 -22.85 22.90 6.67
C THR A 208 -22.62 22.43 5.24
N LEU A 209 -23.32 21.37 4.81
CA LEU A 209 -23.17 20.81 3.47
C LEU A 209 -23.75 21.78 2.44
N ALA A 210 -22.96 22.17 1.45
CA ALA A 210 -23.42 22.98 0.31
C ALA A 210 -23.78 22.11 -0.89
N GLU A 211 -22.93 21.15 -1.22
CA GLU A 211 -23.15 20.24 -2.35
C GLU A 211 -22.36 18.93 -2.16
N ARG A 212 -22.88 17.85 -2.76
CA ARG A 212 -22.29 16.51 -2.74
C ARG A 212 -22.44 15.86 -4.11
N PHE A 213 -21.36 15.24 -4.58
CA PHE A 213 -21.31 14.49 -5.83
C PHE A 213 -20.78 13.09 -5.59
N GLU A 214 -21.46 12.10 -6.13
CA GLU A 214 -20.93 10.75 -6.22
C GLU A 214 -19.74 10.70 -7.19
N ARG A 215 -18.72 9.95 -6.81
CA ARG A 215 -17.51 9.72 -7.58
C ARG A 215 -17.28 8.22 -7.67
N ARG A 216 -16.73 7.79 -8.80
CA ARG A 216 -16.18 6.43 -8.93
C ARG A 216 -14.68 6.41 -8.65
N TYR A 217 -14.00 7.53 -8.81
CA TYR A 217 -12.56 7.61 -8.73
C TYR A 217 -12.13 8.96 -8.20
N GLN A 218 -11.14 8.98 -7.31
CA GLN A 218 -10.47 10.21 -6.89
C GLN A 218 -8.98 9.97 -6.65
N SER A 219 -8.16 10.94 -7.07
CA SER A 219 -6.74 10.98 -6.74
C SER A 219 -6.49 11.79 -5.48
N ILE A 220 -5.67 11.24 -4.59
CA ILE A 220 -5.14 11.91 -3.40
C ILE A 220 -3.62 12.02 -3.59
N ASN A 221 -3.08 13.22 -3.40
CA ASN A 221 -1.64 13.46 -3.53
C ASN A 221 -1.02 13.66 -2.16
N LEU A 222 -0.07 12.80 -1.82
CA LEU A 222 0.74 12.90 -0.61
C LEU A 222 2.20 13.08 -1.01
N THR A 223 2.63 14.33 -1.08
CA THR A 223 4.04 14.61 -1.36
C THR A 223 4.89 14.49 -0.08
N ARG A 224 6.21 14.47 -0.26
CA ARG A 224 7.17 14.49 0.86
C ARG A 224 6.92 15.69 1.77
N ASP A 225 6.75 16.87 1.17
CA ASP A 225 6.53 18.11 1.90
C ASP A 225 5.19 18.08 2.64
N ASP A 226 4.15 17.54 2.01
CA ASP A 226 2.83 17.39 2.64
C ASP A 226 2.92 16.60 3.95
N LEU A 227 3.63 15.48 3.92
CA LEU A 227 3.78 14.56 5.05
C LEU A 227 4.83 15.00 6.09
N GLY A 228 5.46 16.17 5.92
CA GLY A 228 6.51 16.68 6.82
C GLY A 228 7.83 15.90 6.75
N PHE A 229 8.03 15.12 5.69
CA PHE A 229 9.17 14.21 5.57
C PHE A 229 10.47 14.94 5.20
N HIS A 230 11.61 14.38 5.63
CA HIS A 230 12.93 14.85 5.21
C HIS A 230 13.35 14.25 3.86
N ASP A 231 14.42 14.78 3.27
CA ASP A 231 14.92 14.34 1.96
C ASP A 231 15.27 12.85 1.87
N ARG A 232 15.51 12.21 3.02
CA ARG A 232 15.86 10.78 3.14
C ARG A 232 14.67 9.89 3.45
N SER A 233 13.46 10.43 3.62
CA SER A 233 12.26 9.62 3.82
C SER A 233 11.80 9.00 2.51
N PHE A 234 11.34 7.76 2.59
CA PHE A 234 10.89 6.98 1.45
C PHE A 234 9.67 6.12 1.79
N SER A 235 8.91 5.77 0.75
CA SER A 235 7.85 4.76 0.83
C SER A 235 8.43 3.36 0.67
N THR A 236 7.85 2.37 1.33
CA THR A 236 8.31 0.97 1.32
C THR A 236 7.15 -0.01 1.30
N VAL A 237 7.34 -1.16 0.65
CA VAL A 237 6.41 -2.28 0.67
C VAL A 237 6.83 -3.26 1.74
N ILE A 238 5.98 -3.44 2.73
CA ILE A 238 6.08 -4.51 3.70
C ILE A 238 5.16 -5.66 3.28
N GLY A 239 5.71 -6.87 3.24
CA GLY A 239 4.95 -8.07 2.90
C GLY A 239 5.13 -9.13 3.97
N ASN A 240 4.05 -9.83 4.31
CA ASN A 240 4.10 -10.98 5.21
C ASN A 240 4.34 -12.28 4.42
N LEU A 241 5.35 -12.26 3.54
CA LEU A 241 5.70 -13.37 2.64
C LEU A 241 7.04 -13.99 3.01
N ILE A 242 7.11 -15.32 2.97
CA ILE A 242 8.37 -16.06 3.03
C ILE A 242 8.64 -16.81 1.73
N PRO A 243 9.86 -16.76 1.20
CA PRO A 243 10.24 -17.55 0.04
C PRO A 243 10.27 -19.04 0.41
N VAL A 244 9.70 -19.89 -0.42
CA VAL A 244 9.71 -21.36 -0.23
C VAL A 244 10.52 -22.09 -1.29
N THR A 245 10.87 -21.42 -2.39
CA THR A 245 11.71 -21.96 -3.47
C THR A 245 12.85 -20.99 -3.77
N THR A 246 13.88 -21.46 -4.47
CA THR A 246 14.82 -20.57 -5.14
C THR A 246 14.21 -20.07 -6.47
N PRO A 247 14.70 -18.96 -7.06
CA PRO A 247 14.26 -18.55 -8.40
C PRO A 247 14.55 -19.63 -9.45
N ARG A 248 13.52 -20.12 -10.13
CA ARG A 248 13.61 -21.11 -11.22
C ARG A 248 13.32 -20.48 -12.56
N LYS A 249 14.06 -20.86 -13.61
CA LYS A 249 13.81 -20.39 -14.97
C LYS A 249 12.55 -21.05 -15.51
N VAL A 250 11.64 -20.27 -16.08
CA VAL A 250 10.44 -20.76 -16.76
C VAL A 250 10.84 -21.28 -18.14
N LEU A 251 10.55 -22.55 -18.40
CA LEU A 251 10.80 -23.21 -19.68
C LEU A 251 9.55 -23.26 -20.55
N GLY A 252 8.38 -23.47 -19.92
CA GLY A 252 7.10 -23.57 -20.60
C GLY A 252 6.02 -22.76 -19.90
N SER A 253 5.26 -21.98 -20.68
CA SER A 253 4.12 -21.20 -20.20
C SER A 253 3.12 -20.91 -21.34
N LEU A 254 1.85 -20.75 -20.99
CA LEU A 254 0.77 -20.34 -21.91
C LEU A 254 -0.11 -19.31 -21.20
N GLY A 255 -0.12 -18.07 -21.69
CA GLY A 255 -0.89 -16.97 -21.07
C GLY A 255 -0.45 -16.69 -19.62
N ASN A 256 -1.30 -17.02 -18.66
CA ASN A 256 -1.05 -16.93 -17.21
C ASN A 256 -0.67 -18.28 -16.57
N ILE A 257 -0.56 -19.34 -17.36
CA ILE A 257 -0.27 -20.69 -16.89
C ILE A 257 1.23 -20.98 -17.06
N VAL A 258 1.89 -21.39 -15.98
CA VAL A 258 3.26 -21.90 -15.99
C VAL A 258 3.20 -23.42 -15.99
N SER A 259 3.80 -24.07 -16.99
CA SER A 259 3.78 -25.52 -17.13
C SER A 259 5.08 -26.18 -16.71
N GLN A 260 6.21 -25.58 -17.07
CA GLN A 260 7.53 -26.15 -16.85
C GLN A 260 8.53 -25.12 -16.35
N ILE A 261 9.34 -25.55 -15.38
CA ILE A 261 10.45 -24.79 -14.82
C ILE A 261 11.73 -25.63 -14.85
N GLU A 262 12.88 -24.97 -14.80
CA GLU A 262 14.19 -25.61 -14.75
C GLU A 262 14.60 -25.87 -13.29
N ILE A 263 14.79 -27.14 -12.95
CA ILE A 263 15.33 -27.58 -11.65
C ILE A 263 16.56 -28.42 -11.94
N ASP A 264 17.71 -27.99 -11.41
CA ASP A 264 19.00 -28.67 -11.55
C ASP A 264 19.36 -28.97 -13.02
N GLY A 265 19.07 -28.01 -13.91
CA GLY A 265 19.32 -28.11 -15.35
C GLY A 265 18.32 -28.99 -16.11
N GLN A 266 17.31 -29.54 -15.46
CA GLN A 266 16.30 -30.40 -16.06
C GLN A 266 14.92 -29.75 -16.07
N SER A 267 14.13 -30.07 -17.09
CA SER A 267 12.72 -29.64 -17.17
C SER A 267 11.87 -30.41 -16.16
N ALA A 268 11.11 -29.67 -15.36
CA ALA A 268 10.22 -30.21 -14.35
C ALA A 268 8.85 -29.50 -14.37
N PRO A 269 7.76 -30.16 -13.94
CA PRO A 269 6.47 -29.48 -13.74
C PRO A 269 6.60 -28.29 -12.80
N ALA A 270 5.89 -27.21 -13.09
CA ALA A 270 5.97 -25.96 -12.31
C ALA A 270 5.58 -26.14 -10.83
N SER A 271 4.67 -27.07 -10.53
CA SER A 271 4.25 -27.39 -9.15
C SER A 271 5.20 -28.28 -8.37
N LYS A 272 6.22 -28.90 -9.00
CA LYS A 272 6.98 -30.04 -8.43
C LYS A 272 7.53 -29.77 -7.04
N GLU A 273 8.14 -28.60 -6.81
CA GLU A 273 8.69 -28.23 -5.50
C GLU A 273 7.56 -27.95 -4.49
N LEU A 274 6.50 -27.26 -4.91
CA LEU A 274 5.36 -26.88 -4.05
C LEU A 274 4.57 -28.10 -3.54
N GLU A 275 4.44 -29.14 -4.36
CA GLU A 275 3.78 -30.41 -3.99
C GLU A 275 4.45 -31.09 -2.79
N SER A 276 5.75 -30.87 -2.59
CA SER A 276 6.49 -31.35 -1.43
C SER A 276 6.49 -30.33 -0.28
N ILE A 277 6.80 -29.07 -0.58
CA ILE A 277 7.02 -28.03 0.42
C ILE A 277 5.74 -27.66 1.18
N VAL A 278 4.62 -27.44 0.49
CA VAL A 278 3.40 -26.92 1.12
C VAL A 278 2.83 -27.93 2.15
N PRO A 279 2.67 -29.23 1.84
CA PRO A 279 2.22 -30.20 2.84
C PRO A 279 3.16 -30.29 4.03
N SER A 280 4.49 -30.31 3.81
CA SER A 280 5.47 -30.34 4.89
C SER A 280 5.41 -29.10 5.78
N LEU A 281 5.26 -27.91 5.21
CA LEU A 281 5.10 -26.68 5.98
C LEU A 281 3.84 -26.69 6.84
N LEU A 282 2.70 -27.11 6.26
CA LEU A 282 1.43 -27.22 6.98
C LEU A 282 1.53 -28.19 8.16
N GLU A 283 2.21 -29.32 7.97
CA GLU A 283 2.47 -30.31 9.01
C GLU A 283 3.34 -29.73 10.14
N GLN A 284 4.41 -29.01 9.81
CA GLN A 284 5.25 -28.34 10.80
C GLN A 284 4.47 -27.29 11.61
N ARG A 285 3.61 -26.50 10.94
CA ARG A 285 2.75 -25.51 11.62
C ARG A 285 1.74 -26.17 12.57
N ARG A 286 1.10 -27.26 12.14
CA ARG A 286 0.14 -28.02 12.98
C ARG A 286 0.79 -28.56 14.25
N ARG A 287 2.00 -29.12 14.15
CA ARG A 287 2.74 -29.66 15.31
C ARG A 287 3.00 -28.62 16.40
N LEU A 288 3.19 -27.36 16.01
CA LEU A 288 3.57 -26.29 16.94
C LEU A 288 2.37 -25.47 17.45
N GLN A 289 1.29 -25.37 16.69
CA GLN A 289 0.08 -24.64 17.09
C GLN A 289 -0.95 -25.50 17.84
N GLY A 290 -0.72 -26.82 17.93
CA GLY A 290 -1.62 -27.79 18.55
C GLY A 290 -2.79 -28.18 17.63
N GLU A 291 -3.34 -29.38 17.82
CA GLU A 291 -4.39 -29.97 16.95
C GLU A 291 -5.69 -29.14 16.88
N ASN A 292 -5.92 -28.26 17.85
CA ASN A 292 -7.16 -27.48 17.98
C ASN A 292 -7.16 -26.15 17.18
N GLN A 293 -6.07 -25.78 16.51
CA GLN A 293 -6.04 -24.58 15.68
C GLN A 293 -6.16 -24.95 14.19
N PRO A 294 -7.21 -24.51 13.47
CA PRO A 294 -7.35 -24.80 12.06
C PRO A 294 -6.23 -24.11 11.28
N VAL A 295 -5.24 -24.88 10.83
CA VAL A 295 -4.29 -24.42 9.81
C VAL A 295 -5.04 -24.43 8.49
N GLY A 296 -5.66 -23.29 8.18
CA GLY A 296 -6.38 -23.08 6.93
C GLY A 296 -5.48 -23.26 5.69
N PRO A 297 -6.07 -23.30 4.48
CA PRO A 297 -5.30 -23.37 3.25
C PRO A 297 -4.30 -22.21 3.19
N VAL A 298 -3.04 -22.52 2.89
CA VAL A 298 -1.98 -21.51 2.75
C VAL A 298 -2.02 -20.94 1.34
N GLY A 299 -2.08 -19.61 1.24
CA GLY A 299 -1.92 -18.93 -0.04
C GLY A 299 -0.50 -19.11 -0.58
N VAL A 300 -0.39 -19.27 -1.89
CA VAL A 300 0.90 -19.30 -2.60
C VAL A 300 0.94 -18.12 -3.56
N TRP A 301 2.07 -17.42 -3.58
CA TRP A 301 2.35 -16.32 -4.49
C TRP A 301 3.60 -16.60 -5.31
N ALA A 302 3.60 -16.12 -6.55
CA ALA A 302 4.70 -16.23 -7.48
C ALA A 302 5.25 -14.83 -7.78
N LEU A 303 6.53 -14.63 -7.51
CA LEU A 303 7.28 -13.46 -7.97
C LEU A 303 7.86 -13.77 -9.35
N THR A 304 7.40 -13.06 -10.37
CA THR A 304 7.99 -13.13 -11.72
C THR A 304 9.13 -12.14 -11.82
N ILE A 305 10.29 -12.61 -12.28
CA ILE A 305 11.54 -11.87 -12.33
C ILE A 305 12.02 -11.85 -13.79
N PRO A 306 12.10 -10.68 -14.46
CA PRO A 306 12.57 -10.63 -15.84
C PRO A 306 14.05 -11.06 -15.97
N HIS A 307 14.37 -11.78 -17.05
CA HIS A 307 15.68 -12.41 -17.27
C HIS A 307 16.88 -11.50 -16.99
N ARG A 308 16.87 -10.30 -17.57
CA ARG A 308 17.94 -9.28 -17.44
C ARG A 308 18.31 -8.94 -16.01
N TYR A 309 17.40 -9.13 -15.06
CA TYR A 309 17.65 -8.82 -13.66
C TYR A 309 18.36 -9.96 -12.95
N MET A 310 18.11 -11.21 -13.34
CA MET A 310 18.89 -12.34 -12.85
C MET A 310 20.35 -12.26 -13.35
N GLU A 311 20.57 -11.80 -14.59
CA GLU A 311 21.93 -11.52 -15.10
C GLU A 311 22.61 -10.39 -14.32
N ALA A 312 21.86 -9.35 -13.95
CA ALA A 312 22.33 -8.26 -13.09
C ALA A 312 22.57 -8.68 -11.61
N ARG A 313 22.43 -9.97 -11.29
CA ARG A 313 22.62 -10.57 -9.96
C ARG A 313 21.76 -9.92 -8.89
N LEU A 314 20.44 -9.94 -9.09
CA LEU A 314 19.52 -9.59 -8.01
C LEU A 314 19.83 -10.39 -6.73
N PRO A 315 19.82 -9.77 -5.52
CA PRO A 315 19.55 -10.44 -4.26
C PRO A 315 18.47 -11.48 -4.44
N THR A 316 18.90 -12.74 -4.39
CA THR A 316 18.00 -13.88 -4.31
C THR A 316 17.59 -14.04 -2.86
N LEU A 317 16.29 -14.17 -2.61
CA LEU A 317 15.83 -14.51 -1.27
C LEU A 317 16.03 -16.01 -1.06
N ALA A 318 16.78 -16.38 -0.03
CA ALA A 318 16.98 -17.79 0.30
C ALA A 318 15.67 -18.40 0.81
N PRO A 319 15.27 -19.59 0.34
CA PRO A 319 14.04 -20.22 0.78
C PRO A 319 14.10 -20.69 2.22
N LEU A 320 12.93 -20.79 2.85
CA LEU A 320 12.72 -21.43 4.15
C LEU A 320 13.30 -22.86 4.14
N GLN A 321 14.12 -23.16 5.14
CA GLN A 321 14.69 -24.49 5.34
C GLN A 321 13.76 -25.34 6.21
N LEU A 322 13.01 -26.24 5.59
CA LEU A 322 12.01 -27.05 6.30
C LEU A 322 12.61 -28.13 7.22
N ASN A 323 13.82 -28.59 6.94
CA ASN A 323 14.48 -29.65 7.72
C ASN A 323 14.86 -29.20 9.14
N GLU A 324 15.10 -27.90 9.32
CA GLU A 324 15.47 -27.26 10.59
C GLU A 324 14.46 -26.17 10.96
N TYR A 325 13.19 -26.39 10.63
CA TYR A 325 12.15 -25.38 10.74
C TYR A 325 11.97 -24.86 12.18
N ARG A 326 12.05 -23.54 12.35
CA ARG A 326 11.64 -22.82 13.56
C ARG A 326 10.60 -21.76 13.22
N PRO A 327 9.53 -21.56 14.03
CA PRO A 327 8.52 -20.51 13.77
C PRO A 327 9.11 -19.10 13.62
N GLU A 328 10.14 -18.80 14.40
CA GLU A 328 10.87 -17.53 14.39
C GLU A 328 11.59 -17.27 13.05
N ASP A 329 11.94 -18.32 12.30
CA ASP A 329 12.53 -18.16 10.96
C ASP A 329 11.55 -17.58 9.96
N GLU A 330 10.25 -17.90 10.07
CA GLU A 330 9.25 -17.35 9.17
C GLU A 330 9.18 -15.82 9.30
N LEU A 331 9.09 -15.30 10.52
CA LEU A 331 9.04 -13.85 10.75
C LEU A 331 10.33 -13.17 10.32
N ARG A 332 11.49 -13.78 10.61
CA ARG A 332 12.80 -13.29 10.20
C ARG A 332 12.90 -13.21 8.66
N LEU A 333 12.49 -14.27 7.97
CA LEU A 333 12.47 -14.32 6.51
C LEU A 333 11.48 -13.34 5.92
N ALA A 334 10.30 -13.16 6.52
CA ALA A 334 9.32 -12.19 6.07
C ALA A 334 9.86 -10.75 6.16
N ARG A 335 10.54 -10.41 7.26
CA ARG A 335 11.21 -9.11 7.42
C ARG A 335 12.34 -8.93 6.39
N ALA A 336 13.15 -9.95 6.16
CA ALA A 336 14.22 -9.91 5.16
C ALA A 336 13.67 -9.79 3.72
N ALA A 337 12.57 -10.49 3.42
CA ALA A 337 11.90 -10.39 2.14
C ALA A 337 11.32 -8.98 1.93
N ALA A 338 10.65 -8.43 2.94
CA ALA A 338 10.11 -7.07 2.93
C ALA A 338 11.19 -6.01 2.62
N ASP A 339 12.39 -6.15 3.17
CA ASP A 339 13.51 -5.24 2.91
C ASP A 339 13.95 -5.21 1.43
N GLU A 340 13.66 -6.25 0.65
CA GLU A 340 14.01 -6.35 -0.78
C GLU A 340 12.79 -6.13 -1.71
N LEU A 341 11.55 -6.08 -1.19
CA LEU A 341 10.33 -5.94 -2.02
C LEU A 341 10.31 -4.65 -2.84
N ASP A 342 10.72 -3.53 -2.25
CA ASP A 342 10.84 -2.26 -2.96
C ASP A 342 11.72 -2.37 -4.19
N TRP A 343 12.76 -3.18 -4.06
CA TRP A 343 13.70 -3.37 -5.14
C TRP A 343 13.15 -4.29 -6.22
N PHE A 344 12.46 -5.37 -5.87
CA PHE A 344 11.77 -6.21 -6.84
C PHE A 344 10.75 -5.40 -7.65
N ILE A 345 9.98 -4.52 -7.01
CA ILE A 345 9.05 -3.63 -7.71
C ILE A 345 9.80 -2.66 -8.64
N ALA A 346 10.91 -2.08 -8.16
CA ALA A 346 11.76 -1.22 -8.99
C ALA A 346 12.39 -1.97 -10.18
N ALA A 347 12.70 -3.25 -10.00
CA ALA A 347 13.27 -4.16 -10.99
C ALA A 347 12.20 -4.82 -11.87
N ARG A 348 11.01 -4.23 -11.99
CA ARG A 348 9.94 -4.75 -12.84
C ARG A 348 9.47 -6.17 -12.51
N CYS A 349 9.72 -6.66 -11.31
CA CYS A 349 9.14 -7.91 -10.86
C CYS A 349 7.64 -7.72 -10.55
N ARG A 350 6.86 -8.79 -10.64
CA ARG A 350 5.43 -8.77 -10.32
C ARG A 350 5.07 -9.92 -9.41
N PHE A 351 4.20 -9.66 -8.45
CA PHE A 351 3.58 -10.69 -7.63
C PHE A 351 2.28 -11.14 -8.28
N HIS A 352 2.07 -12.45 -8.28
CA HIS A 352 0.85 -13.09 -8.73
C HIS A 352 0.42 -14.11 -7.69
N ARG A 353 -0.85 -14.11 -7.30
CA ARG A 353 -1.41 -15.22 -6.54
C ARG A 353 -1.51 -16.45 -7.43
N VAL A 354 -1.15 -17.61 -6.90
CA VAL A 354 -1.40 -18.89 -7.58
C VAL A 354 -2.87 -19.25 -7.34
N LEU A 355 -3.67 -19.25 -8.41
CA LEU A 355 -5.11 -19.50 -8.35
C LEU A 355 -5.44 -20.99 -8.32
N SER A 356 -4.64 -21.81 -9.02
CA SER A 356 -4.82 -23.26 -9.05
C SER A 356 -3.53 -23.98 -9.43
N GLY A 357 -3.34 -25.19 -8.90
CA GLY A 357 -2.39 -26.17 -9.39
C GLY A 357 -3.12 -27.30 -10.12
N GLY A 358 -2.67 -27.67 -11.31
CA GLY A 358 -3.15 -28.84 -12.02
C GLY A 358 -2.73 -30.10 -11.26
N GLY A 359 -3.71 -30.93 -10.88
CA GLY A 359 -3.50 -32.11 -10.04
C GLY A 359 -2.54 -33.14 -10.64
N GLY A 360 -2.14 -34.15 -9.87
CA GLY A 360 -1.08 -35.11 -10.20
C GLY A 360 -1.28 -36.04 -11.41
N TRP A 361 -2.33 -35.86 -12.23
CA TRP A 361 -2.75 -36.82 -13.26
C TRP A 361 -3.07 -36.16 -14.61
N GLY A 362 -2.73 -36.84 -15.71
CA GLY A 362 -3.06 -36.42 -17.09
C GLY A 362 -2.22 -35.26 -17.64
N ALA A 363 -2.63 -34.74 -18.81
CA ALA A 363 -1.90 -33.68 -19.54
C ALA A 363 -1.87 -32.31 -18.83
N LYS A 364 -2.66 -32.14 -17.76
CA LYS A 364 -2.69 -30.93 -16.92
C LYS A 364 -1.86 -31.07 -15.65
N ARG A 365 -1.05 -32.13 -15.55
CA ARG A 365 -0.26 -32.40 -14.36
C ARG A 365 0.76 -31.31 -14.10
N GLY A 366 0.67 -30.71 -12.92
CA GLY A 366 1.63 -29.76 -12.38
C GLY A 366 1.69 -28.39 -13.06
N LEU A 367 0.61 -28.01 -13.74
CA LEU A 367 0.41 -26.65 -14.25
C LEU A 367 0.08 -25.70 -13.10
N LEU A 368 0.60 -24.47 -13.12
CA LEU A 368 0.22 -23.42 -12.15
C LEU A 368 -0.45 -22.26 -12.87
N SER A 369 -1.68 -21.93 -12.49
CA SER A 369 -2.38 -20.75 -13.00
C SER A 369 -2.09 -19.56 -12.09
N LEU A 370 -1.52 -18.50 -12.65
CA LEU A 370 -1.25 -17.25 -11.92
C LEU A 370 -2.39 -16.26 -12.11
N ASP A 371 -2.68 -15.43 -11.10
CA ASP A 371 -3.64 -14.33 -11.21
C ASP A 371 -3.17 -13.34 -12.29
N PRO A 372 -3.95 -13.15 -13.37
CA PRO A 372 -3.59 -12.22 -14.43
C PRO A 372 -3.70 -10.74 -14.02
N GLN A 373 -4.45 -10.45 -12.95
CA GLN A 373 -4.71 -9.08 -12.53
C GLN A 373 -3.45 -8.42 -11.97
N THR A 374 -2.96 -7.40 -12.67
CA THR A 374 -1.83 -6.58 -12.22
C THR A 374 -2.18 -5.10 -12.10
N SER A 375 -3.36 -4.69 -12.55
CA SER A 375 -3.92 -3.35 -12.45
C SER A 375 -5.42 -3.41 -12.19
N LEU A 376 -5.97 -2.40 -11.52
CA LEU A 376 -7.41 -2.32 -11.30
C LEU A 376 -8.17 -1.92 -12.57
N ALA A 377 -7.59 -0.98 -13.32
CA ALA A 377 -8.13 -0.53 -14.60
C ALA A 377 -7.82 -1.54 -15.71
N THR A 378 -8.49 -2.68 -15.69
CA THR A 378 -8.37 -3.67 -16.77
C THR A 378 -9.67 -3.75 -17.52
N ASP A 379 -9.64 -3.34 -18.78
CA ASP A 379 -10.75 -3.54 -19.72
C ASP A 379 -10.82 -5.05 -20.03
N GLU A 380 -11.98 -5.67 -19.85
CA GLU A 380 -12.19 -7.09 -20.17
C GLU A 380 -11.80 -7.42 -21.62
N SER A 381 -11.98 -6.44 -22.52
CA SER A 381 -11.58 -6.51 -23.93
C SER A 381 -10.06 -6.63 -24.07
N GLN A 382 -9.29 -5.86 -23.29
CA GLN A 382 -7.82 -5.94 -23.30
C GLN A 382 -7.31 -7.25 -22.71
N ASN A 383 -8.01 -7.81 -21.71
CA ASN A 383 -7.68 -9.13 -21.18
C ASN A 383 -7.88 -10.23 -22.23
N LEU A 384 -8.98 -10.18 -22.97
CA LEU A 384 -9.26 -11.12 -24.05
C LEU A 384 -8.24 -11.00 -25.20
N GLU A 385 -7.90 -9.77 -25.61
CA GLU A 385 -6.88 -9.53 -26.63
C GLU A 385 -5.49 -10.01 -26.20
N ASN A 386 -5.09 -9.73 -24.96
CA ASN A 386 -3.81 -10.21 -24.41
C ASN A 386 -3.78 -11.75 -24.33
N PHE A 387 -4.91 -12.37 -24.01
CA PHE A 387 -5.06 -13.83 -24.00
C PHE A 387 -4.94 -14.42 -25.40
N ILE A 388 -5.63 -13.86 -26.40
CA ILE A 388 -5.55 -14.31 -27.80
C ILE A 388 -4.11 -14.18 -28.32
N ARG A 389 -3.45 -13.04 -28.09
CA ARG A 389 -2.04 -12.84 -28.46
C ARG A 389 -1.09 -13.86 -27.82
N SER A 390 -1.45 -14.38 -26.64
CA SER A 390 -0.65 -15.42 -25.96
C SER A 390 -0.71 -16.79 -26.66
N PHE A 391 -1.78 -17.10 -27.41
CA PHE A 391 -1.87 -18.29 -28.25
C PHE A 391 -1.09 -18.13 -29.57
N GLU A 392 -1.00 -16.91 -30.09
CA GLU A 392 -0.34 -16.61 -31.37
C GLU A 392 1.20 -16.53 -31.27
N GLY A 393 1.79 -16.89 -30.12
CA GLY A 393 3.24 -16.84 -29.90
C GLY A 393 3.82 -15.42 -29.78
N ASN A 394 3.01 -14.38 -29.98
CA ASN A 394 3.38 -12.98 -29.90
C ASN A 394 3.27 -12.47 -28.46
N ALA A 395 4.34 -12.60 -27.68
CA ALA A 395 4.78 -11.73 -26.57
C ALA A 395 3.74 -11.11 -25.58
N GLY A 396 2.51 -11.61 -25.48
CA GLY A 396 1.42 -11.04 -24.69
C GLY A 396 1.10 -11.76 -23.38
N GLY A 397 1.72 -12.93 -23.14
CA GLY A 397 1.55 -13.69 -21.90
C GLY A 397 2.11 -12.97 -20.67
N ILE A 398 1.43 -13.13 -19.53
CA ILE A 398 1.81 -12.57 -18.22
C ILE A 398 3.15 -13.14 -17.75
N VAL A 399 3.36 -14.42 -18.02
CA VAL A 399 4.65 -15.12 -17.82
C VAL A 399 5.18 -15.55 -19.18
N LYS A 400 6.47 -15.30 -19.41
CA LYS A 400 7.15 -15.67 -20.66
C LYS A 400 8.25 -16.69 -20.39
N PRO A 401 8.49 -17.65 -21.29
CA PRO A 401 9.67 -18.51 -21.19
C PRO A 401 10.94 -17.65 -21.12
N GLY A 402 11.91 -18.09 -20.32
CA GLY A 402 13.15 -17.36 -20.03
C GLY A 402 13.06 -16.37 -18.86
N THR A 403 11.85 -15.99 -18.41
CA THR A 403 11.67 -15.31 -17.11
C THR A 403 11.94 -16.29 -15.96
N PHE A 404 12.20 -15.76 -14.78
CA PHE A 404 12.36 -16.55 -13.57
C PHE A 404 11.13 -16.41 -12.69
N VAL A 405 10.81 -17.46 -11.93
CA VAL A 405 9.74 -17.46 -10.95
C VAL A 405 10.29 -17.94 -9.60
N GLN A 406 9.92 -17.23 -8.54
CA GLN A 406 10.16 -17.67 -7.17
C GLN A 406 8.83 -17.72 -6.43
N PHE A 407 8.56 -18.82 -5.74
CA PHE A 407 7.34 -19.02 -4.98
C PHE A 407 7.49 -18.63 -3.51
N PHE A 408 6.42 -18.06 -2.98
CA PHE A 408 6.28 -17.54 -1.62
C PHE A 408 4.99 -18.06 -0.99
N VAL A 409 4.96 -18.09 0.33
CA VAL A 409 3.76 -18.34 1.12
C VAL A 409 3.61 -17.27 2.19
N GLU A 410 2.40 -17.12 2.74
CA GLU A 410 2.15 -16.22 3.87
C GLU A 410 2.90 -16.74 5.11
N ALA A 411 3.60 -15.84 5.80
CA ALA A 411 4.24 -16.15 7.07
C ALA A 411 3.19 -16.43 8.16
N ALA A 412 3.46 -17.43 8.99
CA ALA A 412 2.63 -17.81 10.13
C ALA A 412 2.39 -16.60 11.05
N ASN A 413 1.24 -16.62 11.72
CA ASN A 413 0.93 -15.60 12.71
C ASN A 413 1.95 -15.66 13.85
N PRO A 414 2.57 -14.53 14.21
CA PRO A 414 3.34 -14.47 15.45
C PRO A 414 2.42 -14.81 16.64
N THR A 415 2.76 -15.84 17.42
CA THR A 415 2.15 -16.05 18.73
C THR A 415 2.53 -14.90 19.66
N ARG A 416 1.59 -14.46 20.52
CA ARG A 416 1.81 -13.31 21.43
C ARG A 416 2.96 -13.54 22.42
N GLU A 417 3.28 -14.79 22.73
CA GLU A 417 4.38 -15.15 23.62
C GLU A 417 5.72 -15.10 22.89
N GLY A 418 6.64 -14.27 23.38
CA GLY A 418 8.05 -14.22 22.93
C GLY A 418 8.42 -13.11 21.93
N LEU A 419 7.48 -12.23 21.55
CA LEU A 419 7.78 -11.12 20.64
C LEU A 419 7.79 -9.79 21.37
N GLU A 420 9.00 -9.34 21.70
CA GLU A 420 9.24 -7.94 22.01
C GLU A 420 9.52 -7.19 20.70
N ALA A 421 8.82 -6.07 20.47
CA ALA A 421 9.15 -5.19 19.35
C ALA A 421 10.63 -4.79 19.41
N PRO A 422 11.35 -4.84 18.27
CA PRO A 422 12.71 -4.30 18.23
C PRO A 422 12.70 -2.84 18.69
N SER A 423 13.63 -2.49 19.58
CA SER A 423 13.88 -1.12 19.99
C SER A 423 15.09 -0.58 19.23
N PRO A 424 14.96 0.56 18.50
CA PRO A 424 13.77 1.39 18.34
C PRO A 424 12.74 0.80 17.39
N ARG A 425 11.46 1.12 17.62
CA ARG A 425 10.36 0.77 16.70
C ARG A 425 10.63 1.36 15.33
N ARG A 426 10.54 0.53 14.31
CA ARG A 426 10.88 0.88 12.93
C ARG A 426 9.74 1.62 12.23
N TRP A 427 8.49 1.31 12.58
CA TRP A 427 7.33 1.73 11.80
C TRP A 427 6.27 2.51 12.58
N GLY A 428 6.51 2.75 13.87
CA GLY A 428 5.53 3.39 14.73
C GLY A 428 5.14 4.79 14.26
N PRO A 429 3.84 5.09 14.06
CA PRO A 429 3.39 6.46 13.91
C PRO A 429 3.73 7.20 15.21
N GLY A 430 4.57 8.23 15.11
CA GLY A 430 4.99 8.96 16.28
C GLY A 430 3.82 9.77 16.83
N TRP A 431 3.42 9.50 18.06
CA TRP A 431 2.28 10.15 18.72
C TRP A 431 2.45 11.67 18.85
N ASN A 432 3.70 12.15 18.80
CA ASN A 432 4.09 13.56 18.75
C ASN A 432 4.97 13.87 17.52
N SER A 433 4.78 13.14 16.42
CA SER A 433 5.55 13.39 15.20
C SER A 433 4.98 14.56 14.42
N ASP A 434 5.88 15.40 13.91
CA ASP A 434 5.58 16.41 12.89
C ASP A 434 5.24 15.78 11.53
N THR A 435 5.36 14.45 11.42
CA THR A 435 5.13 13.69 10.19
C THR A 435 3.90 12.81 10.26
N VAL A 436 3.35 12.50 9.09
CA VAL A 436 2.21 11.59 8.94
C VAL A 436 2.68 10.28 8.31
N THR A 437 2.43 9.17 9.01
CA THR A 437 2.61 7.82 8.48
C THR A 437 1.39 7.45 7.65
N THR A 438 1.59 6.95 6.43
CA THR A 438 0.48 6.44 5.61
C THR A 438 0.60 4.96 5.31
N VAL A 439 -0.52 4.24 5.37
CA VAL A 439 -0.58 2.78 5.22
C VAL A 439 -1.71 2.40 4.27
N PHE A 440 -1.35 1.78 3.15
CA PHE A 440 -2.32 1.26 2.19
C PHE A 440 -2.02 -0.19 1.91
N GLY A 441 -2.97 -1.09 2.09
CA GLY A 441 -2.63 -2.50 2.01
C GLY A 441 -3.81 -3.44 2.08
N THR A 442 -3.51 -4.66 2.49
CA THR A 442 -4.41 -5.78 2.45
C THR A 442 -4.92 -6.14 3.83
N SER A 443 -6.15 -6.65 3.87
CA SER A 443 -6.71 -7.17 5.11
C SER A 443 -5.90 -8.37 5.61
N GLY A 444 -5.84 -8.53 6.92
CA GLY A 444 -5.28 -9.71 7.57
C GLY A 444 -6.18 -10.18 8.69
N ALA A 445 -5.97 -11.40 9.21
CA ALA A 445 -6.58 -11.79 10.47
C ALA A 445 -6.33 -10.69 11.51
N ALA A 446 -7.39 -10.18 12.12
CA ALA A 446 -7.31 -9.07 13.05
C ALA A 446 -6.24 -9.37 14.10
N LEU A 447 -5.29 -8.46 14.29
CA LEU A 447 -4.47 -8.49 15.49
C LEU A 447 -5.46 -8.35 16.65
N ASN A 448 -5.66 -9.46 17.37
CA ASN A 448 -6.70 -9.60 18.40
C ASN A 448 -6.84 -8.28 19.16
N ALA A 449 -8.04 -7.71 19.15
CA ALA A 449 -8.29 -6.43 19.79
C ALA A 449 -7.71 -6.44 21.21
N SER A 450 -7.10 -5.33 21.62
CA SER A 450 -6.77 -5.10 23.02
C SER A 450 -8.03 -5.41 23.82
N PRO A 451 -8.01 -6.38 24.75
CA PRO A 451 -9.21 -6.74 25.50
C PRO A 451 -9.73 -5.57 26.36
N LEU A 452 -8.96 -4.49 26.47
CA LEU A 452 -9.23 -3.31 27.31
C LEU A 452 -9.78 -2.10 26.53
N ASP A 453 -9.55 -1.99 25.22
CA ASP A 453 -9.84 -0.75 24.47
C ASP A 453 -10.87 -0.99 23.36
N VAL A 454 -12.11 -0.57 23.63
CA VAL A 454 -13.24 -0.61 22.68
C VAL A 454 -13.06 0.40 21.54
N VAL A 455 -12.32 1.47 21.80
CA VAL A 455 -11.93 2.51 20.84
C VAL A 455 -10.47 2.83 21.04
N ASN A 456 -9.67 2.71 19.98
CA ASN A 456 -8.25 3.06 19.99
C ASN A 456 -7.98 4.10 18.90
N SER A 457 -7.13 5.08 19.17
CA SER A 457 -6.73 6.10 18.20
C SER A 457 -5.23 6.07 17.96
N CYS A 458 -4.85 6.25 16.71
CA CYS A 458 -3.48 6.32 16.26
C CYS A 458 -3.23 7.70 15.63
N PRO A 459 -2.71 8.67 16.39
CA PRO A 459 -2.38 9.98 15.86
C PRO A 459 -1.33 9.88 14.74
N SER A 460 -1.39 10.77 13.76
CA SER A 460 -0.47 10.81 12.62
C SER A 460 -0.46 9.54 11.77
N LEU A 461 -1.51 8.72 11.82
CA LEU A 461 -1.72 7.58 10.92
C LEU A 461 -2.90 7.87 9.98
N PHE A 462 -2.68 7.71 8.67
CA PHE A 462 -3.75 7.71 7.67
C PHE A 462 -3.66 6.46 6.78
N GLY A 463 -4.79 5.93 6.32
CA GLY A 463 -4.73 4.81 5.40
C GLY A 463 -6.05 4.16 5.04
N ALA A 464 -5.96 3.16 4.17
CA ALA A 464 -7.08 2.37 3.68
C ALA A 464 -6.63 0.93 3.40
N ILE A 465 -7.48 -0.02 3.77
CA ILE A 465 -7.24 -1.45 3.60
C ILE A 465 -8.30 -2.06 2.68
N SER A 466 -7.88 -2.96 1.79
CA SER A 466 -8.76 -3.70 0.89
C SER A 466 -8.58 -5.22 1.04
N THR A 467 -9.68 -5.95 1.02
CA THR A 467 -9.75 -7.41 1.00
C THR A 467 -9.47 -7.99 -0.39
N GLU A 468 -9.66 -7.20 -1.45
CA GLU A 468 -9.39 -7.59 -2.85
C GLU A 468 -7.92 -7.40 -3.26
N GLY A 469 -7.13 -6.76 -2.38
CA GLY A 469 -5.76 -6.36 -2.66
C GLY A 469 -5.63 -4.90 -3.06
N VAL A 470 -4.40 -4.40 -3.12
CA VAL A 470 -4.07 -3.05 -3.60
C VAL A 470 -3.18 -3.12 -4.83
N TYR A 471 -3.29 -2.14 -5.71
CA TYR A 471 -2.54 -2.12 -6.95
C TYR A 471 -1.45 -1.07 -6.87
N VAL A 472 -0.21 -1.50 -7.01
CA VAL A 472 0.96 -0.62 -6.95
C VAL A 472 1.40 -0.32 -8.38
N PHE A 473 1.36 0.95 -8.75
CA PHE A 473 1.78 1.46 -10.05
C PHE A 473 3.04 2.33 -9.90
N LYS A 474 4.04 2.05 -10.72
CA LYS A 474 5.26 2.83 -10.83
C LYS A 474 5.25 3.60 -12.16
N SER A 475 5.17 4.92 -12.05
CA SER A 475 4.84 5.82 -13.16
C SER A 475 5.93 5.99 -14.22
N ASP A 476 7.18 6.01 -13.80
CA ASP A 476 8.38 6.16 -14.65
C ASP A 476 8.55 4.98 -15.62
N ILE A 477 8.28 3.76 -15.16
CA ILE A 477 8.41 2.53 -15.94
C ILE A 477 7.08 1.98 -16.45
N ARG A 478 5.97 2.70 -16.20
CA ARG A 478 4.59 2.34 -16.56
C ARG A 478 4.25 0.88 -16.22
N GLN A 479 4.57 0.48 -14.99
CA GLN A 479 4.35 -0.89 -14.54
C GLN A 479 3.45 -0.93 -13.33
N SER A 480 2.60 -1.95 -13.27
CA SER A 480 1.80 -2.26 -12.11
C SER A 480 2.02 -3.68 -11.62
N THR A 481 1.73 -3.89 -10.34
CA THR A 481 1.60 -5.20 -9.70
C THR A 481 0.43 -5.14 -8.72
N LYS A 482 -0.25 -6.27 -8.53
CA LYS A 482 -1.23 -6.44 -7.46
C LYS A 482 -0.48 -6.92 -6.21
N LEU A 483 -0.85 -6.37 -5.06
CA LEU A 483 -0.44 -6.84 -3.74
C LEU A 483 -1.70 -7.30 -3.03
N ASP A 484 -1.92 -8.60 -2.99
CA ASP A 484 -3.09 -9.25 -2.39
C ASP A 484 -2.71 -10.29 -1.31
N VAL A 485 -1.43 -10.32 -0.96
CA VAL A 485 -0.92 -11.09 0.18
C VAL A 485 -1.52 -10.49 1.45
N PRO A 486 -2.17 -11.26 2.33
CA PRO A 486 -2.66 -10.75 3.61
C PRO A 486 -1.57 -10.03 4.40
N ARG A 487 -1.95 -8.98 5.15
CA ARG A 487 -1.04 -8.22 6.01
C ARG A 487 0.17 -7.63 5.28
N SER A 488 -0.05 -7.21 4.04
CA SER A 488 0.97 -6.56 3.23
C SER A 488 0.55 -5.14 2.93
N TYR A 489 1.47 -4.21 3.11
CA TYR A 489 1.18 -2.79 3.12
C TYR A 489 2.24 -2.01 2.38
N LEU A 490 1.81 -0.96 1.70
CA LEU A 490 2.64 0.13 1.24
C LEU A 490 2.63 1.22 2.32
N LEU A 491 3.79 1.42 2.92
CA LEU A 491 4.03 2.31 4.06
C LEU A 491 4.82 3.52 3.61
N SER A 492 4.40 4.72 4.01
CA SER A 492 5.23 5.93 3.93
C SER A 492 5.52 6.40 5.35
N HIS A 493 6.80 6.50 5.72
CA HIS A 493 7.20 6.86 7.08
C HIS A 493 8.53 7.62 7.09
N GLN A 494 8.70 8.49 8.08
CA GLN A 494 9.96 9.21 8.29
C GLN A 494 11.01 8.31 8.93
N ARG A 495 12.01 7.86 8.16
CA ARG A 495 13.15 7.15 8.75
C ARG A 495 14.03 8.11 9.56
N PHE A 496 14.24 7.82 10.85
CA PHE A 496 15.30 8.44 11.65
C PHE A 496 16.67 7.97 11.13
N PRO A 497 17.71 8.83 11.13
CA PRO A 497 19.05 8.45 10.69
C PRO A 497 19.63 7.39 11.62
N GLY A 498 19.37 6.11 11.33
CA GLY A 498 20.22 5.01 11.78
C GLY A 498 21.57 5.06 11.05
N PRO A 499 22.58 4.29 11.51
CA PRO A 499 23.83 4.18 10.78
C PRO A 499 23.52 3.82 9.32
N PRO A 500 24.25 4.40 8.34
CA PRO A 500 24.10 4.00 6.96
C PRO A 500 24.23 2.49 6.92
N MET A 501 23.27 1.79 6.30
CA MET A 501 23.57 0.44 5.84
C MET A 501 24.83 0.59 5.00
N GLU A 502 25.93 0.00 5.47
CA GLU A 502 27.24 0.02 4.81
C GLU A 502 27.04 -0.13 3.32
N ASN A 503 27.77 0.69 2.55
CA ASN A 503 27.81 0.74 1.10
C ASN A 503 27.74 -0.66 0.47
N ARG A 504 26.53 -1.19 0.29
CA ARG A 504 26.26 -2.19 -0.72
C ARG A 504 26.29 -1.38 -2.00
N THR A 505 27.45 -1.34 -2.65
CA THR A 505 27.64 -0.89 -4.03
C THR A 505 26.72 -1.74 -4.92
N ARG A 506 25.43 -1.40 -4.92
CA ARG A 506 24.39 -2.10 -5.66
C ARG A 506 24.22 -1.36 -6.98
N VAL A 507 24.48 -2.09 -8.05
CA VAL A 507 24.40 -1.64 -9.44
C VAL A 507 23.03 -1.00 -9.67
N VAL A 508 23.01 0.32 -9.86
CA VAL A 508 21.85 1.03 -10.39
C VAL A 508 21.66 0.51 -11.82
N PRO A 509 20.50 -0.06 -12.19
CA PRO A 509 20.29 -0.47 -13.57
C PRO A 509 20.40 0.77 -14.48
N PRO A 510 21.07 0.67 -15.63
CA PRO A 510 21.26 1.82 -16.51
C PRO A 510 19.90 2.36 -16.96
N THR A 511 19.63 3.61 -16.63
CA THR A 511 18.60 4.42 -17.29
C THR A 511 19.09 4.74 -18.69
N GLN A 512 18.82 3.85 -19.65
CA GLN A 512 18.98 4.21 -21.05
C GLN A 512 17.93 5.27 -21.38
N LYS A 513 18.41 6.49 -21.69
CA LYS A 513 17.66 7.48 -22.46
C LYS A 513 17.28 6.82 -23.78
N VAL A 514 16.00 6.50 -23.93
CA VAL A 514 15.44 6.15 -25.23
C VAL A 514 15.34 7.45 -26.02
N GLN A 515 16.38 7.77 -26.78
CA GLN A 515 16.27 8.60 -27.98
C GLN A 515 15.75 7.69 -29.09
N ASP A 516 14.43 7.49 -29.12
CA ASP A 516 13.80 7.00 -30.34
C ASP A 516 13.62 8.22 -31.25
N ALA A 517 14.48 8.29 -32.26
CA ALA A 517 14.21 9.06 -33.45
C ALA A 517 12.91 8.52 -34.05
N VAL A 518 11.85 9.33 -34.00
CA VAL A 518 10.65 9.14 -34.82
C VAL A 518 11.09 9.31 -36.27
N PRO A 519 10.98 8.29 -37.15
CA PRO A 519 10.97 8.58 -38.57
C PRO A 519 9.66 9.31 -38.84
N VAL A 520 9.78 10.58 -39.23
CA VAL A 520 8.68 11.32 -39.87
C VAL A 520 8.36 10.53 -41.14
N LEU A 521 7.25 9.80 -41.12
CA LEU A 521 6.63 9.29 -42.33
C LEU A 521 6.05 10.51 -43.05
N ASP A 522 6.72 10.91 -44.13
CA ASP A 522 6.19 11.84 -45.13
C ASP A 522 4.91 11.21 -45.70
N VAL A 523 3.77 11.80 -45.35
CA VAL A 523 2.49 11.56 -45.99
C VAL A 523 2.43 12.57 -47.12
N ASP A 524 3.00 12.21 -48.27
CA ASP A 524 2.67 12.76 -49.59
C ASP A 524 3.47 11.99 -50.64
N GLN A 525 2.79 11.08 -51.35
CA GLN A 525 3.05 10.60 -52.72
C GLN A 525 2.49 9.19 -52.92
N TYR A 526 1.19 9.11 -53.16
CA TYR A 526 0.58 8.09 -54.01
C TYR A 526 -0.65 8.70 -54.70
N GLU A 527 -0.37 9.55 -55.69
CA GLU A 527 -1.27 9.83 -56.81
C GLU A 527 -0.47 9.64 -58.10
N HIS A 528 -1.04 8.86 -59.03
CA HIS A 528 -0.54 8.51 -60.37
C HIS A 528 0.75 7.66 -60.38
N THR A 529 0.71 6.36 -60.67
CA THR A 529 0.34 5.75 -61.96
C THR A 529 0.20 4.25 -61.80
#